data_AF-A0A1Z5L266-F1
#
_entry.id   AF-A0A1Z5L266-F1
#
_cell.length_a   1.000
_cell.length_b   1.000
_cell.length_c   1.000
_cell.angle_alpha   90.00
_cell.angle_beta   90.00
_cell.angle_gamma   90.00
#
_symmetry.space_group_name_H-M   'P 1'
#
loop_
_entity.id
_entity.type
_entity.pdbx_description
1 polymer ?
#
loop_
_entity_poly.entity_id
_entity_poly.type
_entity_poly.pdbx_seq_one_letter_code
_entity_poly.pdbx_strand_id
1 'polypeptide(L)'
;MKLELELRRETATSLSLELERMKLELELRRETATSLSNQQLAPRTENVDMSRLLQPFKIGQDIGLFLVNFERACEREGYAVDTWPARLMTVIPCEAADSIARLSAEDSKIYDKVKSSLLKRFRLSAEAFRLRF
;
A
#
# COMPACT_ATOMS: atom_id res chain seq x y z
N MET A 1 -45.93 -32.12 -43.62
CA MET A 1 -44.91 -33.10 -43.20
C MET A 1 -43.45 -32.67 -43.47
N LYS A 2 -42.98 -32.45 -44.71
CA LYS A 2 -41.57 -32.03 -44.94
C LYS A 2 -41.24 -30.61 -44.41
N LEU A 3 -42.12 -29.63 -44.64
CA LEU A 3 -41.92 -28.25 -44.15
C LEU A 3 -41.86 -28.14 -42.61
N GLU A 4 -42.68 -28.91 -41.90
CA GLU A 4 -42.74 -28.87 -40.43
C GLU A 4 -41.47 -29.45 -39.80
N LEU A 5 -40.85 -30.44 -40.45
CA LEU A 5 -39.58 -31.03 -40.06
C LEU A 5 -38.42 -30.06 -40.25
N GLU A 6 -38.42 -29.29 -41.35
CA GLU A 6 -37.41 -28.26 -41.63
C GLU A 6 -37.52 -27.11 -40.60
N LEU A 7 -38.72 -26.60 -40.37
CA LEU A 7 -38.98 -25.54 -39.39
C LEU A 7 -38.60 -25.97 -37.96
N ARG A 8 -38.85 -27.24 -37.61
CA ARG A 8 -38.45 -27.79 -36.29
C ARG A 8 -36.93 -27.95 -36.15
N ARG A 9 -36.21 -28.17 -37.25
CA ARG A 9 -34.74 -28.21 -37.26
C ARG A 9 -34.16 -26.80 -37.13
N GLU A 10 -34.68 -25.85 -37.89
CA GLU A 10 -34.23 -24.45 -37.85
C GLU A 10 -34.44 -23.83 -36.45
N THR A 11 -35.61 -24.06 -35.85
CA THR A 11 -35.90 -23.59 -34.49
C THR A 11 -34.98 -24.24 -33.45
N ALA A 12 -34.72 -25.54 -33.56
CA ALA A 12 -33.79 -26.23 -32.66
C ALA A 12 -32.34 -25.71 -32.81
N THR A 13 -31.89 -25.46 -34.04
CA THR A 13 -30.58 -24.86 -34.30
C THR A 13 -30.48 -23.44 -33.73
N SER A 14 -31.52 -22.63 -33.92
CA SER A 14 -31.57 -21.26 -33.38
C SER A 14 -31.51 -21.25 -31.85
N LEU A 15 -32.28 -22.11 -31.19
CA LEU A 15 -32.25 -22.28 -29.72
C LEU A 15 -30.88 -22.75 -29.21
N SER A 16 -30.23 -23.67 -29.94
CA SER A 16 -28.90 -24.16 -29.57
C SER A 16 -27.86 -23.05 -29.60
N LEU A 17 -27.86 -22.24 -30.65
CA LEU A 17 -26.92 -21.11 -30.80
C LEU A 17 -27.15 -20.05 -29.72
N GLU A 18 -28.40 -19.79 -29.36
CA GLU A 18 -28.72 -18.85 -28.30
C GLU A 18 -28.27 -19.34 -26.92
N LEU A 19 -28.47 -20.63 -26.61
CA LEU A 19 -27.96 -21.23 -25.37
C LEU A 19 -26.44 -21.20 -25.28
N GLU A 20 -25.75 -21.44 -26.40
CA GLU A 20 -24.29 -21.37 -26.46
C GLU A 20 -23.78 -19.94 -26.22
N ARG A 21 -24.41 -18.95 -26.84
CA ARG A 21 -24.12 -17.52 -26.60
C ARG A 21 -24.27 -17.15 -25.13
N MET A 22 -25.37 -17.55 -24.51
CA MET A 22 -25.66 -17.24 -23.10
C MET A 22 -24.66 -17.92 -22.14
N LYS A 23 -24.25 -19.16 -22.43
CA LYS A 23 -23.21 -19.84 -21.63
C LYS A 23 -21.86 -19.12 -21.70
N LEU A 24 -21.45 -18.68 -22.90
CA LEU A 24 -20.19 -17.98 -23.09
C LEU A 24 -20.17 -16.63 -22.38
N GLU A 25 -21.29 -15.91 -22.39
CA GLU A 25 -21.45 -14.64 -21.68
C GLU A 25 -21.35 -14.81 -20.16
N LEU A 26 -21.96 -15.88 -19.61
CA LEU A 26 -21.85 -16.20 -18.19
C LEU A 26 -20.43 -16.59 -17.78
N GLU A 27 -19.71 -17.34 -18.62
CA GLU A 27 -18.31 -17.70 -18.35
C GLU A 27 -17.42 -16.46 -18.37
N LEU A 28 -17.56 -15.57 -19.36
CA LEU A 28 -16.82 -14.31 -19.41
C LEU A 28 -17.12 -13.43 -18.18
N ARG A 29 -18.38 -13.38 -17.74
CA ARG A 29 -18.78 -12.64 -16.53
C ARG A 29 -18.20 -13.26 -15.26
N ARG A 30 -18.07 -14.59 -15.21
CA ARG A 30 -17.45 -15.32 -14.10
C ARG A 30 -15.95 -15.12 -14.07
N GLU A 31 -15.28 -15.19 -15.21
CA GLU A 31 -13.84 -14.94 -15.35
C GLU A 31 -13.51 -13.51 -14.95
N THR A 32 -14.26 -12.51 -15.45
CA THR A 32 -14.08 -11.11 -15.07
C THR A 32 -14.33 -10.87 -13.58
N ALA A 33 -15.38 -11.45 -12.99
CA ALA A 33 -15.61 -11.38 -11.55
C ALA A 33 -14.49 -12.05 -10.74
N THR A 34 -13.97 -13.19 -11.20
CA THR A 34 -12.87 -13.92 -10.55
C THR A 34 -11.55 -13.16 -10.66
N SER A 35 -11.26 -12.52 -11.81
CA SER A 35 -10.09 -11.66 -11.99
C SER A 35 -10.14 -10.43 -11.07
N LEU A 36 -11.30 -9.78 -10.94
CA LEU A 36 -11.48 -8.65 -10.02
C LEU A 36 -11.32 -9.08 -8.55
N SER A 37 -11.84 -10.26 -8.19
CA SER A 37 -11.66 -10.83 -6.85
C SER A 37 -10.21 -11.24 -6.57
N ASN A 38 -9.47 -11.79 -7.54
CA ASN A 38 -8.06 -12.14 -7.37
C ASN A 38 -7.16 -10.89 -7.28
N GLN A 39 -7.55 -9.78 -7.90
CA GLN A 39 -6.85 -8.50 -7.74
C GLN A 39 -6.98 -7.93 -6.32
N GLN A 40 -8.02 -8.32 -5.58
CA GLN A 40 -8.25 -7.93 -4.18
C GLN A 40 -7.58 -8.87 -3.17
N LEU A 41 -7.27 -10.12 -3.57
CA LEU A 41 -6.73 -11.16 -2.67
C LEU A 41 -5.22 -11.37 -2.79
N ALA A 42 -4.56 -10.83 -3.82
CA ALA A 42 -3.12 -10.75 -3.81
C ALA A 42 -2.72 -9.72 -2.73
N PRO A 43 -1.97 -10.10 -1.67
CA PRO A 43 -1.41 -9.10 -0.77
C PRO A 43 -0.52 -8.22 -1.65
N ARG A 44 -0.97 -7.00 -1.94
CA ARG A 44 -0.07 -5.98 -2.45
C ARG A 44 1.02 -5.91 -1.39
N THR A 45 2.22 -6.41 -1.72
CA THR A 45 3.42 -5.99 -1.03
C THR A 45 3.54 -4.51 -1.35
N GLU A 46 2.83 -3.68 -0.58
CA GLU A 46 2.97 -2.25 -0.67
C GLU A 46 4.44 -1.97 -0.48
N ASN A 47 5.06 -1.34 -1.46
CA ASN A 47 6.48 -1.09 -1.41
C ASN A 47 6.74 -0.15 -0.22
N VAL A 48 7.30 -0.68 0.88
CA VAL A 48 7.57 0.06 2.11
C VAL A 48 8.79 0.98 1.94
N ASP A 49 9.61 0.75 0.90
CA ASP A 49 10.83 1.50 0.69
C ASP A 49 10.58 2.94 0.20
N MET A 50 10.90 3.89 1.07
CA MET A 50 10.82 5.32 0.81
C MET A 50 12.07 5.91 0.13
N SER A 51 13.13 5.13 -0.10
CA SER A 51 14.40 5.61 -0.66
C SER A 51 14.27 6.25 -2.05
N ARG A 52 13.22 5.89 -2.80
CA ARG A 52 12.91 6.46 -4.12
C ARG A 52 12.21 7.81 -4.05
N LEU A 53 11.59 8.12 -2.92
CA LEU A 53 10.78 9.33 -2.73
C LEU A 53 11.52 10.39 -1.91
N LEU A 54 12.44 9.94 -1.04
CA LEU A 54 13.15 10.78 -0.10
C LEU A 54 14.60 10.33 0.02
N GLN A 55 15.50 11.30 0.17
CA GLN A 55 16.87 11.03 0.58
C GLN A 55 16.85 10.52 2.02
N PRO A 56 17.61 9.46 2.36
CA PRO A 56 17.74 9.01 3.74
C PRO A 56 18.24 10.12 4.67
N PHE A 57 17.72 10.15 5.89
CA PHE A 57 18.11 11.10 6.92
C PHE A 57 19.59 10.94 7.27
N LYS A 58 20.29 12.08 7.41
CA LYS A 58 21.68 12.12 7.87
C LYS A 58 21.77 12.78 9.23
N ILE A 59 22.58 12.20 10.13
CA ILE A 59 22.84 12.76 11.45
C ILE A 59 23.43 14.18 11.29
N GLY A 60 22.86 15.14 12.02
CA GLY A 60 23.20 16.57 11.92
C GLY A 60 22.24 17.39 11.06
N GLN A 61 21.35 16.74 10.29
CA GLN A 61 20.24 17.43 9.63
C GLN A 61 19.12 17.75 10.63
N ASP A 62 18.26 18.71 10.25
CA ASP A 62 17.05 19.03 10.99
C ASP A 62 16.02 17.89 10.83
N ILE A 63 15.85 17.10 11.89
CA ILE A 63 14.90 15.99 11.93
C ILE A 63 13.44 16.48 11.76
N GLY A 64 13.11 17.69 12.21
CA GLY A 64 11.78 18.25 12.09
C GLY A 64 11.44 18.54 10.64
N LEU A 65 12.38 19.16 9.91
CA LEU A 65 12.24 19.38 8.47
C LEU A 65 12.16 18.06 7.69
N PHE A 66 13.00 17.08 8.04
CA PHE A 66 12.95 15.75 7.44
C PHE A 66 11.58 15.09 7.60
N LEU A 67 11.02 15.10 8.82
CA LEU A 67 9.71 14.51 9.11
C LEU A 67 8.59 15.21 8.32
N VAL A 68 8.60 16.54 8.20
CA VAL A 68 7.61 17.26 7.37
C VAL A 68 7.67 16.81 5.90
N ASN A 69 8.86 16.63 5.34
CA ASN A 69 9.01 16.15 3.97
C ASN A 69 8.56 14.69 3.83
N PHE A 70 8.81 13.87 4.85
CA PHE A 70 8.32 12.50 4.92
C PHE A 70 6.79 12.43 4.90
N GLU A 71 6.14 13.18 5.77
CA GLU A 71 4.67 13.24 5.87
C GLU A 71 4.05 13.65 4.53
N ARG A 72 4.57 14.71 3.91
CA ARG A 72 4.13 15.16 2.57
C ARG A 72 4.32 14.11 1.49
N ALA A 73 5.40 13.32 1.55
CA ALA A 73 5.61 12.25 0.59
C ALA A 73 4.58 11.13 0.80
N CYS A 74 4.31 10.74 2.04
CA CYS A 74 3.29 9.73 2.34
C CYS A 74 1.88 10.18 1.96
N GLU A 75 1.53 11.43 2.24
CA GLU A 75 0.24 12.02 1.84
C GLU A 75 0.09 12.05 0.32
N ARG A 76 1.13 12.46 -0.41
CA ARG A 76 1.11 12.51 -1.88
C ARG A 76 0.91 11.13 -2.52
N GLU A 77 1.53 10.10 -1.96
CA GLU A 77 1.37 8.71 -2.45
C GLU A 77 0.10 8.02 -1.89
N GLY A 78 -0.62 8.66 -0.97
CA GLY A 78 -1.85 8.11 -0.37
C GLY A 78 -1.60 6.93 0.56
N TYR A 79 -0.44 6.86 1.22
CA TYR A 79 -0.13 5.77 2.16
C TYR A 79 -0.93 5.91 3.46
N ALA A 80 -1.48 4.78 3.94
CA ALA A 80 -2.20 4.74 5.21
C ALA A 80 -1.27 5.02 6.41
N VAL A 81 -1.73 5.84 7.36
CA VAL A 81 -0.91 6.38 8.47
C VAL A 81 -0.30 5.29 9.36
N ASP A 82 -0.98 4.17 9.52
CA ASP A 82 -0.50 2.98 10.25
C ASP A 82 0.71 2.30 9.58
N THR A 83 0.92 2.53 8.28
CA THR A 83 2.09 2.04 7.55
C THR A 83 3.31 2.97 7.65
N TRP A 84 3.11 4.22 8.08
CA TRP A 84 4.17 5.24 8.09
C TRP A 84 5.37 4.88 8.97
N PRO A 85 5.22 4.27 10.17
CA PRO A 85 6.39 3.85 10.96
C PRO A 85 7.30 2.87 10.23
N ALA A 86 6.73 1.86 9.57
CA ALA A 86 7.52 0.87 8.82
C ALA A 86 8.25 1.52 7.63
N ARG A 87 7.59 2.47 6.94
CA ARG A 87 8.17 3.26 5.84
C ARG A 87 9.28 4.19 6.31
N LEU A 88 9.09 4.82 7.47
CA LEU A 88 10.07 5.73 8.06
C LEU A 88 11.38 4.99 8.39
N MET A 89 11.29 3.75 8.85
CA MET A 89 12.46 2.91 9.15
C MET A 89 13.37 2.66 7.95
N THR A 90 12.89 2.77 6.70
CA THR A 90 13.72 2.52 5.51
C THR A 90 14.59 3.73 5.13
N VAL A 91 14.29 4.90 5.69
CA VAL A 91 14.98 6.18 5.37
C VAL A 91 15.60 6.83 6.60
N ILE A 92 15.55 6.17 7.76
CA ILE A 92 16.18 6.62 9.00
C ILE A 92 17.39 5.72 9.32
N PRO A 93 18.55 6.28 9.71
CA PRO A 93 19.73 5.50 10.09
C PRO A 93 19.51 4.80 11.45
N CYS A 94 20.24 3.70 11.70
CA CYS A 94 20.09 2.89 12.90
C CYS A 94 20.18 3.71 14.21
N GLU A 95 21.11 4.66 14.29
CA GLU A 95 21.34 5.49 15.47
C GLU A 95 20.12 6.34 15.85
N ALA A 96 19.29 6.69 14.86
CA ALA A 96 18.03 7.39 15.05
C ALA A 96 16.91 6.40 15.38
N ALA A 97 16.91 5.24 14.74
CA ALA A 97 15.96 4.15 14.96
C ALA A 97 16.04 3.57 16.39
N ASP A 98 17.17 3.69 17.08
CA ASP A 98 17.30 3.31 18.51
C ASP A 98 16.25 4.00 19.41
N SER A 99 15.83 5.22 19.05
CA SER A 99 14.76 5.92 19.78
C SER A 99 13.38 5.30 19.59
N ILE A 100 13.18 4.62 18.46
CA ILE A 100 11.97 3.88 18.12
C ILE A 100 12.02 2.51 18.79
N ALA A 101 13.18 1.85 18.82
CA ALA A 101 13.38 0.56 19.48
C ALA A 101 13.13 0.58 21.01
N ARG A 102 13.19 1.76 21.63
CA ARG A 102 12.84 1.95 23.06
C ARG A 102 11.34 2.07 23.32
N LEU A 103 10.52 2.21 22.29
CA LEU A 103 9.07 2.20 22.42
C LEU A 103 8.58 0.75 22.59
N SER A 104 7.38 0.59 23.18
CA SER A 104 6.71 -0.71 23.17
C SER A 104 6.37 -1.14 21.73
N ALA A 105 6.14 -2.44 21.52
CA ALA A 105 5.75 -2.95 20.21
C ALA A 105 4.43 -2.35 19.69
N GLU A 106 3.52 -1.91 20.57
CA GLU A 106 2.30 -1.22 20.17
C GLU A 106 2.55 0.27 19.90
N ASP A 107 3.34 0.95 20.73
CA ASP A 107 3.66 2.36 20.51
C ASP A 107 4.50 2.57 19.24
N SER A 108 5.36 1.62 18.87
CA SER A 108 6.18 1.73 17.66
C SER A 108 5.36 1.65 16.36
N LYS A 109 4.12 1.16 16.42
CA LYS A 109 3.16 1.17 15.30
C LYS A 109 2.40 2.49 15.19
N ILE A 110 2.47 3.36 16.20
CA ILE A 110 1.76 4.63 16.22
C ILE A 110 2.70 5.74 15.77
N TYR A 111 2.45 6.29 14.58
CA TYR A 111 3.32 7.31 13.97
C TYR A 111 3.58 8.51 14.89
N ASP A 112 2.55 9.04 15.58
CA ASP A 112 2.71 10.18 16.49
C ASP A 112 3.67 9.91 17.66
N LYS A 113 3.70 8.66 18.16
CA LYS A 113 4.62 8.24 19.22
C LYS A 113 6.04 8.16 18.69
N VAL A 114 6.21 7.56 17.51
CA VAL A 114 7.49 7.46 16.80
C VAL A 114 8.06 8.86 16.51
N LYS A 115 7.25 9.74 15.89
CA LYS A 115 7.58 11.15 15.61
C LYS A 115 8.02 11.88 16.88
N SER A 116 7.25 11.74 17.96
CA SER A 116 7.57 12.36 19.25
C SER A 116 8.89 11.85 19.85
N SER A 117 9.17 10.55 19.73
CA SER A 117 10.42 9.95 20.23
C SER A 117 11.65 10.49 19.48
N LEU A 118 11.57 10.55 18.15
CA LEU A 118 12.61 11.11 17.30
C LEU A 118 12.87 12.57 17.63
N LEU A 119 11.83 13.41 17.66
CA LEU A 119 11.96 14.84 17.97
C LEU A 119 12.63 15.08 19.33
N LYS A 120 12.26 14.30 20.36
CA LYS A 120 12.89 14.39 21.69
C LYS A 120 14.38 14.03 21.64
N ARG A 121 14.73 12.90 21.00
CA ARG A 121 16.12 12.41 20.91
C ARG A 121 17.05 13.41 20.22
N PHE A 122 16.60 14.04 19.15
CA PHE A 122 17.41 14.98 18.37
C PHE A 122 17.45 16.38 18.97
N ARG A 123 16.38 16.84 19.64
CA ARG A 123 16.42 18.08 20.45
C ARG A 123 17.45 17.99 21.56
N LEU A 124 17.45 16.88 22.32
CA LEU A 124 18.46 16.63 23.36
C LEU A 124 19.88 16.57 22.77
N SER A 125 20.04 16.02 21.56
CA SER A 125 21.33 16.01 20.87
C SER A 125 21.81 17.41 20.50
N ALA A 126 20.92 18.26 19.98
CA ALA A 126 21.23 19.64 19.63
C ALA A 126 21.53 20.49 20.88
N GLU A 127 20.81 20.25 21.98
CA GLU A 127 21.09 20.89 23.27
C GLU A 127 22.43 20.44 23.85
N ALA A 128 22.71 19.13 23.87
CA ALA A 128 24.01 18.61 24.31
C ALA A 128 25.18 19.15 23.46
N PHE A 129 24.96 19.37 22.17
CA PHE A 129 25.96 20.00 21.30
C PHE A 129 26.18 21.47 21.68
N ARG A 130 25.11 22.26 21.88
CA ARG A 130 25.18 23.67 22.33
C ARG A 130 25.80 23.86 23.71
N LEU A 131 25.77 22.84 24.57
CA LEU A 131 26.39 22.91 25.91
C LEU A 131 27.89 22.55 25.88
N ARG A 132 28.36 21.88 24.82
CA ARG A 132 29.74 21.40 24.70
C ARG A 132 30.64 22.28 23.84
N PHE A 133 30.06 23.15 23.02
CA PHE A 133 30.72 24.04 22.08
C PHE A 133 30.07 25.42 22.12
#